data_AF-A0AAV5L5S1-F1
#
_entry.id   AF-A0AAV5L5S1-F1
#
_cell.length_a   1.000
_cell.length_b   1.000
_cell.length_c   1.000
_cell.angle_alpha   90.00
_cell.angle_beta   90.00
_cell.angle_gamma   90.00
#
_symmetry.space_group_name_H-M   'P 1'
#
loop_
_entity.id
_entity.type
_entity.pdbx_description
1 polymer ?
#
loop_
_entity_poly.entity_id
_entity_poly.type
_entity_poly.pdbx_seq_one_letter_code
_entity_poly.pdbx_strand_id
1 'polypeptide(L)'
;MVRRSVRRYCHGSLRSDVRAAELRKILVELGPAYVKIAQAVSSRPDLIPPSYLDELSLLQDRITPFSTEVALNTIEQELGLPIDQLFSEISPEPIAAASLGQVYQARLRRSGQVVAVKVQRPGVRAAISLDILILRFLAGLIKRAGKFNTDLQAVLDEWASSLFREMDYRKEAKNGLTLLQWKDLID
;
A
#
# COMPACT_ATOMS: atom_id res chain seq x y z
N MET A 1 -5.40 -50.89 16.71
CA MET A 1 -4.14 -50.14 16.87
C MET A 1 -3.62 -49.77 15.48
N VAL A 2 -3.80 -48.49 15.13
CA VAL A 2 -3.27 -47.69 13.99
C VAL A 2 -3.17 -48.34 12.60
N ARG A 3 -4.22 -48.15 11.78
CA ARG A 3 -4.17 -48.26 10.31
C ARG A 3 -3.30 -47.13 9.76
N ARG A 4 -2.23 -47.49 9.04
CA ARG A 4 -1.48 -46.58 8.15
C ARG A 4 -2.41 -46.09 7.04
N SER A 5 -2.81 -44.82 7.09
CA SER A 5 -3.37 -44.10 5.95
C SER A 5 -2.29 -43.18 5.39
N VAL A 6 -1.46 -43.73 4.50
CA VAL A 6 -0.60 -42.92 3.63
C VAL A 6 -1.55 -42.27 2.61
N ARG A 7 -1.99 -41.05 2.93
CA ARG A 7 -2.78 -40.22 2.03
C ARG A 7 -1.89 -39.85 0.84
N ARG A 8 -2.15 -40.46 -0.32
CA ARG A 8 -1.60 -40.03 -1.62
C ARG A 8 -2.02 -38.57 -1.87
N TYR A 9 -1.10 -37.62 -1.70
CA TYR A 9 -1.32 -36.21 -2.05
C TYR A 9 -0.02 -35.49 -2.50
N CYS A 10 0.96 -36.15 -3.13
CA CYS A 10 2.26 -35.48 -3.35
C CYS A 10 2.94 -35.78 -4.70
N HIS A 11 2.24 -35.65 -5.82
CA HIS A 11 2.93 -35.56 -7.13
C HIS A 11 2.48 -34.37 -8.00
N GLY A 12 1.21 -33.96 -7.91
CA GLY A 12 0.72 -32.74 -8.57
C GLY A 12 1.14 -31.44 -7.87
N SER A 13 1.03 -31.39 -6.53
CA SER A 13 1.30 -30.19 -5.71
C SER A 13 2.76 -29.72 -5.84
N LEU A 14 3.72 -30.61 -5.64
CA LEU A 14 5.15 -30.26 -5.68
C LEU A 14 5.58 -29.63 -7.01
N ARG A 15 4.99 -30.06 -8.14
CA ARG A 15 5.26 -29.47 -9.45
C ARG A 15 4.59 -28.11 -9.64
N SER A 16 3.39 -27.89 -9.08
CA SER A 16 2.75 -26.57 -9.12
C SER A 16 3.47 -25.56 -8.24
N ASP A 17 3.97 -25.99 -7.09
CA ASP A 17 4.64 -25.13 -6.11
C ASP A 17 5.99 -24.63 -6.66
N VAL A 18 6.76 -25.53 -7.30
CA VAL A 18 8.01 -25.16 -8.01
C VAL A 18 7.75 -24.18 -9.14
N ARG A 19 6.72 -24.40 -9.96
CA ARG A 19 6.35 -23.49 -11.08
C ARG A 19 5.84 -22.14 -10.58
N ALA A 20 5.09 -22.11 -9.48
CA ALA A 20 4.63 -20.87 -8.86
C ALA A 20 5.79 -20.03 -8.33
N ALA A 21 6.78 -20.68 -7.69
CA ALA A 21 7.99 -20.03 -7.22
C ALA A 21 8.88 -19.51 -8.38
N GLU A 22 8.97 -20.26 -9.48
CA GLU A 22 9.62 -19.82 -10.72
C GLU A 22 8.90 -18.62 -11.34
N LEU A 23 7.58 -18.65 -11.45
CA LEU A 23 6.78 -17.53 -11.94
C LEU A 23 7.05 -16.28 -11.09
N ARG A 24 7.03 -16.39 -9.76
CA ARG A 24 7.35 -15.27 -8.87
C ARG A 24 8.72 -14.67 -9.18
N LYS A 25 9.75 -15.51 -9.34
CA LYS A 25 11.12 -15.05 -9.68
C LYS A 25 11.15 -14.34 -11.03
N ILE A 26 10.51 -14.90 -12.05
CA ILE A 26 10.41 -14.29 -13.38
C ILE A 26 9.71 -12.93 -13.29
N LEU A 27 8.62 -12.81 -12.54
CA LEU A 27 7.90 -11.54 -12.36
C LEU A 27 8.77 -10.48 -11.67
N VAL A 28 9.63 -10.88 -10.72
CA VAL A 28 10.62 -10.00 -10.09
C VAL A 28 11.69 -9.56 -11.09
N GLU A 29 12.23 -10.50 -11.88
CA GLU A 29 13.26 -10.23 -12.90
C GLU A 29 12.76 -9.33 -14.03
N LEU A 30 11.51 -9.51 -14.48
CA LEU A 30 10.86 -8.67 -15.49
C LEU A 30 10.58 -7.24 -14.97
N GLY A 31 10.66 -7.04 -13.65
CA GLY A 31 10.69 -5.73 -13.02
C GLY A 31 9.34 -5.25 -12.45
N PRO A 32 9.30 -3.99 -11.98
CA PRO A 32 8.23 -3.49 -11.11
C PRO A 32 6.81 -3.60 -11.68
N ALA A 33 6.67 -3.58 -13.01
CA ALA A 33 5.37 -3.71 -13.64
C ALA A 33 4.73 -5.08 -13.43
N TYR A 34 5.52 -6.14 -13.55
CA TYR A 34 5.05 -7.51 -13.44
C TYR A 34 4.78 -7.90 -11.98
N VAL A 35 5.57 -7.36 -11.05
CA VAL A 35 5.31 -7.47 -9.61
C VAL A 35 3.95 -6.86 -9.24
N LYS A 36 3.61 -5.68 -9.76
CA LYS A 36 2.31 -5.04 -9.49
C LYS A 36 1.11 -5.80 -10.05
N ILE A 37 1.27 -6.40 -11.23
CA ILE A 37 0.26 -7.30 -11.81
C ILE A 37 0.05 -8.49 -10.88
N ALA A 38 1.14 -9.09 -10.41
CA ALA A 38 1.09 -10.23 -9.52
C ALA A 38 0.37 -9.89 -8.21
N GLN A 39 0.65 -8.72 -7.64
CA GLN A 39 -0.03 -8.22 -6.44
C GLN A 39 -1.53 -7.99 -6.69
N ALA A 40 -1.91 -7.36 -7.80
CA ALA A 40 -3.31 -7.13 -8.13
C ALA A 40 -4.08 -8.46 -8.30
N VAL A 41 -3.49 -9.44 -8.97
CA VAL A 41 -4.10 -10.76 -9.16
C VAL A 41 -4.17 -11.53 -7.84
N SER A 42 -3.15 -11.46 -6.97
CA SER A 42 -3.15 -12.20 -5.70
C SER A 42 -4.13 -11.63 -4.66
N SER A 43 -4.63 -10.41 -4.83
CA SER A 43 -5.75 -9.87 -4.02
C SER A 43 -7.12 -10.51 -4.36
N ARG A 44 -7.20 -11.27 -5.46
CA ARG A 44 -8.41 -11.96 -5.94
C ARG A 44 -8.19 -13.47 -5.93
N PRO A 45 -8.33 -14.13 -4.76
CA PRO A 45 -8.05 -15.56 -4.61
C PRO A 45 -8.95 -16.47 -5.46
N ASP A 46 -10.04 -15.93 -6.02
CA ASP A 46 -10.93 -16.62 -6.97
C ASP A 46 -10.33 -16.76 -8.38
N LEU A 47 -9.28 -16.01 -8.72
CA LEU A 47 -8.71 -15.95 -10.06
C LEU A 47 -7.51 -16.88 -10.29
N ILE A 48 -6.88 -17.40 -9.23
CA ILE A 48 -5.65 -18.18 -9.33
C ILE A 48 -5.65 -19.41 -8.41
N PRO A 49 -4.96 -20.51 -8.78
CA PRO A 49 -4.86 -21.69 -7.92
C PRO A 49 -4.12 -21.38 -6.60
N PRO A 50 -4.43 -22.11 -5.49
CA PRO A 50 -3.83 -21.86 -4.17
C PRO A 50 -2.30 -21.82 -4.16
N SER A 51 -1.62 -22.71 -4.88
CA SER A 51 -0.15 -22.74 -4.93
C SER A 51 0.48 -21.48 -5.56
N TYR A 52 -0.21 -20.85 -6.50
CA TYR A 52 0.21 -19.57 -7.07
C TYR A 52 -0.17 -18.41 -6.14
N LEU A 53 -1.33 -18.48 -5.49
CA LEU A 53 -1.74 -17.47 -4.52
C LEU A 53 -0.71 -17.34 -3.38
N ASP A 54 -0.26 -18.45 -2.82
CA ASP A 54 0.73 -18.45 -1.73
C ASP A 54 2.04 -17.80 -2.16
N GLU A 55 2.56 -18.16 -3.34
CA GLU A 55 3.81 -17.61 -3.88
C GLU A 55 3.69 -16.13 -4.28
N LEU A 56 2.60 -15.73 -4.94
CA LEU A 56 2.38 -14.32 -5.33
C LEU A 56 2.05 -13.45 -4.11
N SER A 57 1.48 -14.01 -3.05
CA SER A 57 1.26 -13.29 -1.78
C SER A 57 2.57 -12.91 -1.10
N LEU A 58 3.69 -13.58 -1.42
CA LEU A 58 5.02 -13.18 -0.94
C LEU A 58 5.54 -11.91 -1.65
N LEU A 59 4.94 -11.54 -2.78
CA LEU A 59 5.20 -10.25 -3.44
C LEU A 59 4.37 -9.11 -2.84
N GLN A 60 3.39 -9.41 -1.99
CA GLN A 60 2.66 -8.36 -1.30
C GLN A 60 3.59 -7.65 -0.32
N ASP A 61 3.60 -6.33 -0.38
CA ASP A 61 4.26 -5.54 0.65
C ASP A 61 3.53 -5.80 1.97
N ARG A 62 4.16 -6.54 2.89
CA ARG A 62 3.89 -6.32 4.30
C ARG A 62 4.33 -4.88 4.53
N ILE A 63 3.40 -4.01 4.94
CA ILE A 63 3.65 -2.58 5.08
C ILE A 63 4.64 -2.38 6.23
N THR A 64 5.92 -2.53 5.94
CA THR A 64 7.00 -2.24 6.87
C THR A 64 7.14 -0.72 6.95
N PRO A 65 7.29 -0.18 8.16
CA PRO A 65 7.68 1.21 8.31
C PRO A 65 8.93 1.53 7.50
N PHE A 66 8.99 2.72 6.93
CA PHE A 66 10.27 3.24 6.44
C PHE A 66 11.05 3.84 7.62
N SER A 67 12.35 4.04 7.42
CA SER A 67 13.26 4.53 8.48
C SER A 67 12.70 5.76 9.18
N THR A 68 12.70 5.74 10.53
CA THR A 68 12.32 6.90 11.34
C THR A 68 13.20 8.11 11.03
N GLU A 69 14.48 7.93 10.75
CA GLU A 69 15.37 9.03 10.35
C GLU A 69 14.84 9.77 9.11
N VAL A 70 14.41 9.01 8.09
CA VAL A 70 13.83 9.59 6.87
C VAL A 70 12.51 10.30 7.18
N ALA A 71 11.70 9.76 8.10
CA ALA A 71 10.45 10.38 8.51
C ALA A 71 10.68 11.72 9.24
N LEU A 72 11.59 11.75 10.21
CA LEU A 72 11.94 12.96 10.96
C LEU A 72 12.52 14.02 10.03
N ASN A 73 13.46 13.66 9.15
CA ASN A 73 14.02 14.58 8.16
C ASN A 73 12.93 15.16 7.24
N THR A 74 11.94 14.34 6.83
CA THR A 74 10.81 14.81 6.01
C THR A 74 9.98 15.86 6.76
N ILE A 75 9.69 15.63 8.05
CA ILE A 75 8.95 16.59 8.88
C ILE A 75 9.71 17.92 8.97
N GLU A 76 11.01 17.89 9.26
CA GLU A 76 11.82 19.11 9.38
C GLU A 76 11.89 19.88 8.06
N GLN A 77 12.03 19.18 6.94
CA GLN A 77 12.05 19.78 5.61
C GLN A 77 10.72 20.43 5.24
N GLU A 78 9.60 19.78 5.52
CA GLU A 78 8.27 20.30 5.15
C GLU A 78 7.81 21.44 6.06
N LEU A 79 8.19 21.41 7.35
CA LEU A 79 7.78 22.42 8.34
C LEU A 79 8.82 23.52 8.55
N GLY A 80 10.05 23.35 8.05
CA GLY A 80 11.13 24.33 8.11
C GLY A 80 11.68 24.56 9.52
N LEU A 81 11.44 23.64 10.46
CA LEU A 81 11.88 23.74 11.85
C LEU A 81 12.42 22.38 12.33
N PRO A 82 13.46 22.38 13.18
CA PRO A 82 13.94 21.18 13.84
C PRO A 82 12.86 20.48 14.70
N ILE A 83 12.91 19.15 14.79
CA ILE A 83 11.97 18.32 15.58
C ILE A 83 11.92 18.77 17.04
N ASP A 84 13.08 19.11 17.62
CA ASP A 84 13.19 19.52 19.01
C ASP A 84 12.49 20.86 19.29
N GLN A 85 12.32 21.73 18.29
CA GLN A 85 11.56 22.97 18.40
C GLN A 85 10.05 22.77 18.21
N LEU A 86 9.66 21.78 17.39
CA LEU A 86 8.26 21.44 17.10
C LEU A 86 7.62 20.67 18.27
N PHE A 87 8.32 19.65 18.76
CA PHE A 87 7.80 18.68 19.71
C PHE A 87 8.65 18.63 20.99
N SER A 88 8.01 18.46 22.14
CA SER A 88 8.72 18.13 23.38
C SER A 88 9.01 16.63 23.49
N GLU A 89 8.18 15.80 22.87
CA GLU A 89 8.30 14.34 22.81
C GLU A 89 7.80 13.84 21.45
N ILE A 90 8.45 12.85 20.86
CA ILE A 90 7.97 12.09 19.70
C ILE A 90 8.33 10.61 19.88
N SER A 91 7.44 9.71 19.46
CA SER A 91 7.69 8.27 19.59
C SER A 91 8.90 7.84 18.74
N PRO A 92 9.78 6.97 19.24
CA PRO A 92 10.96 6.53 18.49
C PRO A 92 10.59 5.62 17.30
N GLU A 93 9.46 4.93 17.42
CA GLU A 93 8.88 4.07 16.39
C GLU A 93 7.48 4.59 16.03
N PRO A 94 7.01 4.35 14.79
CA PRO A 94 5.66 4.72 14.41
C PRO A 94 4.63 3.86 15.15
N ILE A 95 3.55 4.51 15.59
CA ILE A 95 2.40 3.85 16.24
C ILE A 95 1.50 3.15 15.23
N ALA A 96 1.57 3.55 13.95
CA ALA A 96 0.86 2.91 12.85
C ALA A 96 1.62 3.11 11.53
N ALA A 97 1.54 2.13 10.63
CA ALA A 97 2.06 2.24 9.27
C ALA A 97 0.96 1.82 8.27
N ALA A 98 0.86 2.58 7.18
CA ALA A 98 -0.10 2.36 6.10
C ALA A 98 0.62 2.49 4.73
N SER A 99 -0.10 2.19 3.65
CA SER A 99 0.45 2.20 2.30
C SER A 99 1.03 3.56 1.91
N LEU A 100 0.37 4.65 2.31
CA LEU A 100 0.75 6.02 1.96
C LEU A 100 1.75 6.68 2.92
N GLY A 101 2.00 6.10 4.10
CA GLY A 101 2.79 6.77 5.12
C GLY A 101 2.73 6.07 6.47
N GLN A 102 3.32 6.70 7.49
CA GLN A 102 3.32 6.19 8.86
C GLN A 102 2.97 7.29 9.86
N VAL A 103 2.52 6.91 11.04
CA VAL A 103 2.01 7.83 12.05
C VAL A 103 2.84 7.70 13.31
N TYR A 104 3.24 8.84 13.86
CA TYR A 104 3.93 8.97 15.15
C TYR A 104 3.01 9.60 16.17
N GLN A 105 3.19 9.25 17.43
CA GLN A 105 2.63 10.03 18.53
C GLN A 105 3.64 11.09 18.92
N ALA A 106 3.21 12.35 19.04
CA ALA A 106 4.08 13.43 19.49
C ALA A 106 3.36 14.36 20.48
N ARG A 107 4.13 15.15 21.20
CA ARG A 107 3.63 16.21 22.08
C ARG A 107 4.14 17.55 21.57
N LEU A 108 3.24 18.46 21.24
CA LEU A 108 3.59 19.80 20.78
C LEU A 108 4.31 20.57 21.88
N ARG A 109 5.48 21.16 21.56
CA ARG A 109 6.27 21.88 22.57
C ARG A 109 5.57 23.13 23.09
N ARG A 110 4.87 23.87 22.23
CA ARG A 110 4.22 25.14 22.60
C ARG A 110 2.96 24.97 23.44
N SER A 111 2.12 23.99 23.13
CA SER A 111 0.81 23.80 23.78
C SER A 111 0.77 22.63 24.75
N GLY A 112 1.73 21.70 24.69
CA GLY A 112 1.72 20.45 25.46
C GLY A 112 0.72 19.40 24.96
N GLN A 113 -0.03 19.70 23.90
CA GLN A 113 -1.05 18.81 23.33
C GLN A 113 -0.42 17.57 22.68
N VAL A 114 -1.01 16.41 22.93
CA VAL A 114 -0.66 15.15 22.25
C VAL A 114 -1.32 15.12 20.87
N VAL A 115 -0.54 14.85 19.83
CA VAL A 115 -0.95 14.83 18.44
C VAL A 115 -0.46 13.57 17.73
N ALA A 116 -1.19 13.17 16.69
CA ALA A 116 -0.74 12.16 15.73
C ALA A 116 -0.06 12.87 14.56
N VAL A 117 1.21 12.54 14.29
CA VAL A 117 2.02 13.10 13.21
C VAL A 117 2.10 12.07 12.09
N LYS A 118 1.34 12.30 11.02
CA LYS A 118 1.30 11.45 9.84
C LYS A 118 2.34 11.92 8.83
N VAL A 119 3.26 11.04 8.46
CA VAL A 119 4.36 11.30 7.54
C VAL A 119 4.16 10.48 6.28
N GLN A 120 4.12 11.15 5.13
CA GLN A 120 3.96 10.49 3.83
C GLN A 120 5.20 9.68 3.47
N ARG A 121 5.01 8.49 2.88
CA ARG A 121 6.11 7.63 2.45
C ARG A 121 6.90 8.33 1.31
N PRO A 122 8.24 8.43 1.42
CA PRO A 122 9.06 8.99 0.36
C PRO A 122 8.85 8.28 -0.98
N GLY A 123 8.70 9.05 -2.06
CA GLY A 123 8.53 8.50 -3.40
C GLY A 123 7.18 7.85 -3.70
N VAL A 124 6.23 7.84 -2.75
CA VAL A 124 4.94 7.14 -2.92
C VAL A 124 4.14 7.63 -4.13
N ARG A 125 4.20 8.93 -4.42
CA ARG A 125 3.52 9.51 -5.59
C ARG A 125 4.06 8.96 -6.90
N ALA A 126 5.37 8.81 -7.02
CA ALA A 126 6.01 8.25 -8.21
C ALA A 126 5.70 6.76 -8.34
N ALA A 127 5.75 6.02 -7.22
CA ALA A 127 5.38 4.62 -7.18
C ALA A 127 3.94 4.41 -7.70
N ILE A 128 2.96 5.07 -7.08
CA ILE A 128 1.53 5.00 -7.44
C ILE A 128 1.28 5.43 -8.90
N SER A 129 1.97 6.48 -9.37
CA SER A 129 1.85 6.91 -10.78
C SER A 129 2.27 5.80 -11.74
N LEU A 130 3.33 5.07 -11.41
CA LEU A 130 3.78 3.92 -12.18
C LEU A 130 2.75 2.77 -12.10
N ASP A 131 2.17 2.47 -10.92
CA ASP A 131 1.10 1.45 -10.80
C ASP A 131 -0.05 1.74 -11.76
N ILE A 132 -0.55 2.98 -11.71
CA ILE A 132 -1.70 3.41 -12.49
C ILE A 132 -1.39 3.31 -13.99
N LEU A 133 -0.18 3.70 -14.40
CA LEU A 133 0.26 3.55 -15.80
C LEU A 133 0.20 2.09 -16.27
N ILE A 134 0.73 1.17 -15.47
CA ILE A 134 0.77 -0.26 -15.79
C ILE A 134 -0.65 -0.84 -15.85
N LEU A 135 -1.47 -0.56 -14.84
CA LEU A 135 -2.86 -1.04 -14.76
C LEU A 135 -3.68 -0.51 -15.95
N ARG A 136 -3.50 0.78 -16.29
CA ARG A 136 -4.19 1.41 -17.43
C ARG A 136 -3.75 0.81 -18.76
N PHE A 137 -2.48 0.47 -18.93
CA PHE A 137 -1.98 -0.22 -20.11
C PHE A 137 -2.62 -1.61 -20.27
N LEU A 138 -2.67 -2.40 -19.18
CA LEU A 138 -3.28 -3.73 -19.17
C LEU A 138 -4.78 -3.68 -19.44
N ALA A 139 -5.49 -2.72 -18.85
CA ALA A 139 -6.90 -2.50 -19.14
C ALA A 139 -7.14 -2.24 -20.64
N GLY A 140 -6.25 -1.50 -21.30
CA GLY A 140 -6.27 -1.29 -22.75
C GLY A 140 -5.97 -2.55 -23.58
N LEU A 141 -5.18 -3.50 -23.05
CA LEU A 141 -4.97 -4.80 -23.69
C LEU A 141 -6.20 -5.71 -23.55
N ILE A 142 -6.80 -5.76 -22.35
CA ILE A 142 -8.02 -6.55 -22.09
C ILE A 142 -9.18 -6.07 -22.96
N LYS A 143 -9.36 -4.75 -23.09
CA LYS A 143 -10.38 -4.14 -23.97
C LYS A 143 -10.20 -4.55 -25.43
N ARG A 144 -8.97 -4.73 -25.90
CA ARG A 144 -8.66 -5.19 -27.26
C ARG A 144 -8.86 -6.69 -27.44
N ALA A 145 -8.65 -7.49 -26.39
CA ALA A 145 -8.65 -8.94 -26.44
C ALA A 145 -10.03 -9.60 -26.23
N GLY A 146 -11.07 -8.89 -25.80
CA GLY A 146 -12.39 -9.48 -25.54
C GLY A 146 -13.57 -8.50 -25.54
N LYS A 147 -14.80 -9.03 -25.44
CA LYS A 147 -16.06 -8.26 -25.36
C LYS A 147 -16.40 -7.81 -23.92
N PHE A 148 -15.47 -7.18 -23.21
CA PHE A 148 -15.83 -6.53 -21.95
C PHE A 148 -16.51 -5.20 -22.26
N ASN A 149 -17.78 -5.06 -21.90
CA ASN A 149 -18.57 -3.85 -22.13
C ASN A 149 -18.24 -2.70 -21.14
N THR A 150 -17.44 -2.99 -20.12
CA THR A 150 -17.02 -2.01 -19.11
C THR A 150 -15.74 -1.33 -19.55
N ASP A 151 -15.73 0.01 -19.54
CA ASP A 151 -14.50 0.77 -19.76
C ASP A 151 -13.60 0.73 -18.52
N LEU A 152 -12.78 -0.33 -18.45
CA LEU A 152 -11.87 -0.55 -17.33
C LEU A 152 -10.84 0.57 -17.19
N GLN A 153 -10.49 1.26 -18.28
CA GLN A 153 -9.59 2.42 -18.20
C GLN A 153 -10.27 3.59 -17.50
N ALA A 154 -11.54 3.88 -17.82
CA ALA A 154 -12.30 4.93 -17.16
C ALA A 154 -12.48 4.66 -15.64
N VAL A 155 -12.74 3.40 -15.27
CA VAL A 155 -12.83 2.99 -13.85
C VAL A 155 -11.50 3.21 -13.13
N LEU A 156 -10.38 2.82 -13.76
CA LEU A 156 -9.05 3.03 -13.21
C LEU A 156 -8.70 4.52 -13.10
N ASP A 157 -9.11 5.35 -14.06
CA ASP A 157 -8.84 6.79 -14.06
C ASP A 157 -9.57 7.50 -12.89
N GLU A 158 -10.82 7.10 -12.56
CA GLU A 158 -11.52 7.63 -11.38
C GLU A 158 -10.87 7.16 -10.07
N TRP A 159 -10.52 5.87 -9.99
CA TRP A 159 -9.80 5.32 -8.84
C TRP A 159 -8.47 6.04 -8.60
N ALA A 160 -7.68 6.21 -9.67
CA ALA A 160 -6.44 6.97 -9.67
C ALA A 160 -6.65 8.40 -9.16
N SER A 161 -7.65 9.10 -9.68
CA SER A 161 -8.03 10.44 -9.25
C SER A 161 -8.33 10.49 -7.74
N SER A 162 -9.08 9.51 -7.22
CA SER A 162 -9.35 9.40 -5.79
C SER A 162 -8.08 9.20 -4.96
N LEU A 163 -7.19 8.29 -5.36
CA LEU A 163 -5.92 8.06 -4.66
C LEU A 163 -5.02 9.29 -4.66
N PHE A 164 -4.94 10.03 -5.78
CA PHE A 164 -4.20 11.29 -5.83
C PHE A 164 -4.81 12.39 -4.95
N ARG A 165 -6.14 12.40 -4.75
CA ARG A 165 -6.79 13.30 -3.80
C ARG A 165 -6.41 12.96 -2.35
N GLU A 166 -6.33 11.68 -2.00
CA GLU A 166 -5.94 11.23 -0.65
C GLU A 166 -4.47 11.52 -0.30
N MET A 167 -3.59 11.63 -1.30
CA MET A 167 -2.19 12.03 -1.09
C MET A 167 -2.01 13.51 -0.76
N ASP A 168 -3.05 14.34 -0.88
CA ASP A 168 -3.02 15.76 -0.51
C ASP A 168 -3.41 15.95 0.96
N TYR A 169 -2.42 15.83 1.85
CA TYR A 169 -2.64 15.96 3.29
C TYR A 169 -3.07 17.37 3.71
N ARG A 170 -2.89 18.39 2.86
CA ARG A 170 -3.41 19.75 3.15
C ARG A 170 -4.93 19.77 3.04
N LYS A 171 -5.48 19.07 2.04
CA LYS A 171 -6.94 18.88 1.93
C LYS A 171 -7.48 18.04 3.07
N GLU A 172 -6.78 16.97 3.45
CA GLU A 172 -7.16 16.14 4.60
C GLU A 172 -7.18 16.97 5.89
N ALA A 173 -6.15 17.77 6.15
CA ALA A 173 -6.09 18.66 7.31
C ALA A 173 -7.23 19.68 7.31
N LYS A 174 -7.54 20.29 6.16
CA LYS A 174 -8.67 21.21 6.03
C LYS A 174 -10.02 20.54 6.33
N ASN A 175 -10.23 19.32 5.82
CA ASN A 175 -11.44 18.56 6.08
C ASN A 175 -11.56 18.15 7.56
N GLY A 176 -10.43 17.80 8.19
CA GLY A 176 -10.37 17.50 9.63
C GLY A 176 -10.75 18.70 10.50
N LEU A 177 -10.29 19.91 10.17
CA LEU A 177 -10.69 21.13 10.87
C LEU A 177 -12.19 21.40 10.73
N THR A 178 -12.76 21.22 9.55
CA THR A 178 -14.21 21.33 9.34
C THR A 178 -14.96 20.34 10.22
N LEU A 179 -14.52 19.07 10.30
CA LEU A 179 -15.17 18.06 11.15
C LEU A 179 -15.15 18.42 12.63
N LEU A 180 -14.04 19.00 13.12
CA LEU A 180 -13.95 19.48 14.51
C LEU A 180 -14.95 20.62 14.77
N GLN A 181 -15.02 21.61 13.85
CA GLN A 181 -16.00 22.70 13.95
C GLN A 181 -17.45 22.21 13.97
N TRP A 182 -17.76 21.18 13.17
CA TRP A 182 -19.08 20.56 13.16
C TRP A 182 -19.38 19.84 14.45
N LYS A 183 -18.40 19.16 15.04
CA LYS A 183 -18.56 18.50 16.34
C LYS A 183 -18.86 19.51 17.45
N ASP A 184 -18.14 20.63 17.48
CA ASP A 184 -18.36 21.72 18.43
C ASP A 184 -19.72 22.44 18.26
N LEU A 185 -20.43 22.23 17.14
CA LEU A 185 -21.77 22.77 16.88
C LEU A 185 -22.91 21.82 17.29
N ILE A 186 -22.59 20.54 17.50
CA ILE A 186 -23.57 19.49 17.78
C ILE A 186 -23.49 19.02 19.25
N ASP A 187 -22.33 19.21 19.90
CA ASP A 187 -22.12 19.04 21.35
C ASP A 187 -22.47 20.32 22.14
#